data_AF-A0A965W565-F1
#
_entry.id   AF-A0A965W565-F1
#
_cell.length_a   1.000
_cell.length_b   1.000
_cell.length_c   1.000
_cell.angle_alpha   90.00
_cell.angle_beta   90.00
_cell.angle_gamma   90.00
#
_symmetry.space_group_name_H-M   'P 1'
#
loop_
_entity.id
_entity.type
_entity.pdbx_description
1 polymer ?
#
loop_
_entity_poly.entity_id
_entity_poly.type
_entity_poly.pdbx_seq_one_letter_code
_entity_poly.pdbx_strand_id
1 'polypeptide(L)'
;MSGARSLPTSLVALAQEMRTTNLRDLFSADPGRATNLSYGLSCGGTEFFVDFSKQSITAAVLDALVDEAHERGVLSRRDAMLAGEPINRTENRAVTHVAMRASDDSTAPARLRAEVQAGDRALRDYVDNVPTTITHVVNLGIGGSDLGPALVYDAISAMQSPVRTVRFAANIDPLDLDRALDGLTPARTLFVVCSKSFGTSETLANARRAVDWLRQGGISDLGDHLVAVTARPERVAASGLPIGTTLTMPESVGGRYSLASAVGVSVALAFGMPVFDAVRAGMRDVDLHFATAPARENVALLFGLVAWWNAAVLGHPTTAVLPYSRALSLLPGYLAQLVMESNGKWVDEHGNVLNSSSPVVWGGVGTNAQHAVFQALHQGHQVVPCDFIGHSRTLGGSARDHDALIANMIAQSQALAFGVTAEEVGGDASLRRHRVTPGNRPSTTLFMAQLTAGAVGALVALYEHSTFVQGAMWGLNSFDQWGVELGKRWRAMSLRLSALLVPRTPPTTTRQRNTTLQPRNWWRCIVAGVTPDYTQFSRAQKDRSSRTHVEPAGVARPAHAADHVEADSRRTRAPIQRQR
;
A
#
# COMPACT_ATOMS: atom_id res chain seq x y z
N MET A 1 -9.94 11.51 29.18
CA MET A 1 -10.48 11.59 27.81
C MET A 1 -9.65 12.60 27.03
N SER A 2 -8.51 12.20 26.47
CA SER A 2 -7.82 13.00 25.45
C SER A 2 -8.21 12.42 24.09
N GLY A 3 -9.33 12.90 23.55
CA GLY A 3 -9.71 12.63 22.17
C GLY A 3 -8.66 13.18 21.20
N ALA A 4 -8.68 12.69 19.96
CA ALA A 4 -7.79 13.11 18.88
C ALA A 4 -7.46 14.62 18.96
N ARG A 5 -6.16 14.96 19.03
CA ARG A 5 -5.68 16.35 19.15
C ARG A 5 -6.30 17.18 18.03
N SER A 6 -7.14 18.14 18.41
CA SER A 6 -7.82 19.05 17.49
C SER A 6 -6.80 19.76 16.61
N LEU A 7 -7.12 19.96 15.33
CA LEU A 7 -6.28 20.75 14.44
C LEU A 7 -6.15 22.19 14.99
N PRO A 8 -4.96 22.80 14.92
CA PRO A 8 -4.78 24.22 15.23
C PRO A 8 -5.72 25.10 14.43
N THR A 9 -6.20 26.19 15.04
CA THR A 9 -7.10 27.15 14.39
C THR A 9 -6.51 27.72 13.09
N SER A 10 -5.19 27.92 13.04
CA SER A 10 -4.47 28.36 11.83
C SER A 10 -4.61 27.36 10.68
N LEU A 11 -4.38 26.07 10.93
CA LEU A 11 -4.54 25.01 9.92
C LEU A 11 -6.01 24.85 9.49
N VAL A 12 -6.97 25.03 10.40
CA VAL A 12 -8.39 24.99 10.05
C VAL A 12 -8.76 26.15 9.10
N ALA A 13 -8.28 27.36 9.38
CA ALA A 13 -8.52 28.53 8.53
C ALA A 13 -7.91 28.35 7.13
N LEU A 14 -6.65 27.91 7.07
CA LEU A 14 -5.98 27.59 5.80
C LEU A 14 -6.70 26.49 5.02
N ALA A 15 -7.24 25.48 5.72
CA ALA A 15 -8.02 24.41 5.07
C ALA A 15 -9.37 24.91 4.54
N GLN A 16 -10.00 25.87 5.19
CA GLN A 16 -11.23 26.50 4.67
C GLN A 16 -10.92 27.30 3.40
N GLU A 17 -9.84 28.07 3.40
CA GLU A 17 -9.36 28.82 2.24
C GLU A 17 -9.03 27.90 1.04
N MET A 18 -8.26 26.82 1.27
CA MET A 18 -7.88 25.88 0.22
C MET A 18 -9.04 25.04 -0.32
N ARG A 19 -10.14 24.89 0.43
CA ARG A 19 -11.37 24.25 -0.09
C ARG A 19 -12.16 25.15 -1.03
N THR A 20 -12.00 26.47 -0.95
CA THR A 20 -12.70 27.44 -1.79
C THR A 20 -11.84 28.02 -2.91
N THR A 21 -10.52 27.86 -2.84
CA THR A 21 -9.57 28.39 -3.84
C THR A 21 -9.24 27.31 -4.87
N ASN A 22 -9.31 27.66 -6.16
CA ASN A 22 -8.96 26.73 -7.24
C ASN A 22 -7.46 26.78 -7.56
N LEU A 23 -6.87 25.65 -7.97
CA LEU A 23 -5.52 25.58 -8.53
C LEU A 23 -5.26 26.63 -9.64
N ARG A 24 -6.24 26.94 -10.51
CA ARG A 24 -6.09 28.03 -11.49
C ARG A 24 -5.79 29.38 -10.83
N ASP A 25 -6.46 29.69 -9.72
CA ASP A 25 -6.28 30.94 -8.99
C ASP A 25 -4.93 30.95 -8.26
N LEU A 26 -4.54 29.82 -7.66
CA LEU A 26 -3.24 29.67 -7.00
C LEU A 26 -2.06 29.89 -7.95
N PHE A 27 -2.14 29.38 -9.19
CA PHE A 27 -1.11 29.61 -10.21
C PHE A 27 -1.16 31.03 -10.78
N SER A 28 -2.34 31.64 -10.87
CA SER A 28 -2.48 33.02 -11.35
C SER A 28 -1.95 34.04 -10.33
N ALA A 29 -2.14 33.77 -9.03
CA ALA A 29 -1.70 34.64 -7.94
C ALA A 29 -0.19 34.53 -7.66
N ASP A 30 0.44 33.39 -7.96
CA ASP A 30 1.88 33.17 -7.78
C ASP A 30 2.53 32.61 -9.06
N PRO A 31 3.03 33.48 -9.95
CA PRO A 31 3.76 33.05 -11.15
C PRO A 31 5.01 32.22 -10.86
N GLY A 32 5.59 32.34 -9.67
CA GLY A 32 6.77 31.58 -9.22
C GLY A 32 6.44 30.23 -8.59
N ARG A 33 5.15 29.90 -8.42
CA ARG A 33 4.65 28.74 -7.68
C ARG A 33 5.30 27.42 -8.08
N ALA A 34 5.43 27.18 -9.38
CA ALA A 34 6.03 25.96 -9.90
C ALA A 34 7.46 25.77 -9.38
N THR A 35 8.26 26.85 -9.39
CA THR A 35 9.64 26.84 -8.89
C THR A 35 9.67 26.77 -7.36
N ASN A 36 8.85 27.56 -6.68
CA ASN A 36 8.87 27.72 -5.22
C ASN A 36 8.37 26.48 -4.46
N LEU A 37 7.57 25.63 -5.10
CA LEU A 37 7.00 24.40 -4.52
C LEU A 37 7.60 23.12 -5.13
N SER A 38 8.77 23.25 -5.76
CA SER A 38 9.51 22.12 -6.31
C SER A 38 10.85 21.94 -5.60
N TYR A 39 11.25 20.68 -5.44
CA TYR A 39 12.42 20.30 -4.67
C TYR A 39 13.30 19.35 -5.47
N GLY A 40 14.61 19.60 -5.45
CA GLY A 40 15.62 18.70 -5.99
C GLY A 40 16.17 17.79 -4.89
N LEU A 41 16.46 16.54 -5.22
CA LEU A 41 17.14 15.59 -4.35
C LEU A 41 18.09 14.71 -5.18
N SER A 42 19.39 14.82 -4.92
CA SER A 42 20.40 13.97 -5.55
C SER A 42 20.59 12.70 -4.72
N CYS A 43 20.07 11.56 -5.19
CA CYS A 43 20.14 10.28 -4.48
C CYS A 43 20.09 9.10 -5.44
N GLY A 44 20.65 7.95 -5.01
CA GLY A 44 20.61 6.72 -5.80
C GLY A 44 21.33 6.82 -7.15
N GLY A 45 22.28 7.76 -7.29
CA GLY A 45 23.01 8.01 -8.54
C GLY A 45 22.19 8.73 -9.61
N THR A 46 21.13 9.44 -9.24
CA THR A 46 20.33 10.28 -10.15
C THR A 46 19.79 11.52 -9.42
N GLU A 47 19.27 12.47 -10.19
CA GLU A 47 18.47 13.58 -9.66
C GLU A 47 17.00 13.19 -9.60
N PHE A 48 16.36 13.52 -8.47
CA PHE A 48 14.93 13.52 -8.28
C PHE A 48 14.43 14.96 -8.27
N PHE A 49 13.29 15.18 -8.90
CA PHE A 49 12.53 16.42 -8.91
C PHE A 49 11.14 16.13 -8.38
N VAL A 50 10.78 16.76 -7.26
CA VAL A 50 9.48 16.59 -6.60
C VAL A 50 8.74 17.91 -6.64
N ASP A 51 7.67 17.97 -7.43
CA ASP A 51 6.84 19.15 -7.65
C ASP A 51 5.49 19.01 -6.94
N PHE A 52 5.28 19.86 -5.92
CA PHE A 52 4.02 19.99 -5.20
C PHE A 52 3.17 21.18 -5.68
N SER A 53 3.56 21.87 -6.74
CA SER A 53 2.85 23.08 -7.22
C SER A 53 1.40 22.83 -7.57
N LYS A 54 1.06 21.62 -8.01
CA LYS A 54 -0.32 21.20 -8.35
C LYS A 54 -1.07 20.61 -7.17
N GLN A 55 -0.60 20.81 -5.94
CA GLN A 55 -1.33 20.51 -4.71
C GLN A 55 -2.14 21.72 -4.23
N SER A 56 -3.24 21.50 -3.51
CA SER A 56 -4.03 22.56 -2.87
C SER A 56 -3.36 23.09 -1.60
N ILE A 57 -2.20 23.73 -1.79
CA ILE A 57 -1.31 24.26 -0.73
C ILE A 57 -0.74 25.63 -1.14
N THR A 58 -0.36 26.45 -0.18
CA THR A 58 0.48 27.65 -0.37
C THR A 58 1.77 27.52 0.45
N ALA A 59 2.70 28.47 0.35
CA ALA A 59 3.87 28.51 1.23
C ALA A 59 3.46 28.54 2.71
N ALA A 60 2.45 29.34 3.06
CA ALA A 60 1.90 29.41 4.41
C ALA A 60 1.28 28.08 4.89
N VAL A 61 0.65 27.32 3.99
CA VAL A 61 0.17 25.96 4.31
C VAL A 61 1.36 25.04 4.64
N LEU A 62 2.42 25.06 3.84
CA LEU A 62 3.60 24.24 4.11
C LEU A 62 4.30 24.63 5.42
N ASP A 63 4.44 25.93 5.71
CA ASP A 63 4.99 26.43 6.97
C ASP A 63 4.16 25.91 8.16
N ALA A 64 2.83 26.08 8.10
CA ALA A 64 1.93 25.61 9.16
C ALA A 64 1.93 24.08 9.33
N LEU A 65 2.11 23.31 8.25
CA LEU A 65 2.25 21.86 8.32
C LEU A 65 3.57 21.44 8.98
N VAL A 66 4.65 22.16 8.70
CA VAL A 66 5.95 21.93 9.36
C VAL A 66 5.89 22.29 10.84
N ASP A 67 5.28 23.42 11.19
CA ASP A 67 5.06 23.82 12.59
C ASP A 67 4.24 22.77 13.35
N GLU A 68 3.16 22.27 12.74
CA GLU A 68 2.37 21.19 13.33
C GLU A 68 3.17 19.88 13.48
N ALA A 69 4.07 19.58 12.55
CA ALA A 69 4.96 18.42 12.67
C ALA A 69 5.91 18.56 13.87
N HIS A 70 6.41 19.77 14.12
CA HIS A 70 7.19 20.07 15.32
C HIS A 70 6.36 19.92 16.59
N GLU A 71 5.15 20.49 16.63
CA GLU A 71 4.25 20.42 17.77
C GLU A 71 3.80 18.98 18.11
N ARG A 72 3.68 18.13 17.10
CA ARG A 72 3.35 16.70 17.26
C ARG A 72 4.57 15.82 17.54
N GLY A 73 5.77 16.40 17.56
CA GLY A 73 7.01 15.67 17.88
C GLY A 73 7.45 14.70 16.77
N VAL A 74 7.10 14.96 15.50
CA VAL A 74 7.46 14.10 14.36
C VAL A 74 8.97 13.94 14.25
N LEU A 75 9.73 15.04 14.38
CA LEU A 75 11.20 15.00 14.29
C LEU A 75 11.83 14.25 15.47
N SER A 76 11.35 14.46 16.69
CA SER A 76 11.82 13.70 17.85
C SER A 76 11.56 12.20 17.70
N ARG A 77 10.40 11.84 17.13
CA ARG A 77 10.08 10.43 16.83
C ARG A 77 10.97 9.85 15.73
N ARG A 78 11.32 10.64 14.71
CA ARG A 78 12.31 10.26 13.68
C ARG A 78 13.63 9.95 14.35
N ASP A 79 14.12 10.85 15.19
CA ASP A 79 15.42 10.71 15.84
C ASP A 79 15.45 9.46 16.75
N ALA A 80 14.35 9.19 17.47
CA ALA A 80 14.18 7.96 18.24
C ALA A 80 14.18 6.70 17.36
N MET A 81 13.52 6.73 16.19
CA MET A 81 13.57 5.63 15.21
C MET A 81 15.01 5.37 14.75
N LEU A 82 15.70 6.43 14.34
CA LEU A 82 17.07 6.37 13.82
C LEU A 82 18.07 5.94 14.89
N ALA A 83 17.84 6.28 16.16
CA ALA A 83 18.61 5.80 17.30
C ALA A 83 18.31 4.32 17.63
N GLY A 84 17.25 3.73 17.06
CA GLY A 84 16.78 2.36 17.29
C GLY A 84 15.97 2.18 18.57
N GLU A 85 15.39 3.25 19.12
CA GLU A 85 14.54 3.19 20.31
C GLU A 85 13.28 2.35 20.07
N PRO A 86 12.66 1.79 21.12
CA PRO A 86 11.48 0.94 20.99
C PRO A 86 10.19 1.73 20.67
N ILE A 87 10.15 2.37 19.49
CA ILE A 87 9.02 3.20 19.05
C ILE A 87 7.79 2.38 18.62
N ASN A 88 7.94 1.08 18.39
CA ASN A 88 6.81 0.16 18.26
C ASN A 88 6.34 -0.24 19.65
N ARG A 89 5.56 0.64 20.28
CA ARG A 89 5.17 0.54 21.69
C ARG A 89 4.29 -0.68 21.99
N THR A 90 3.37 -1.05 21.09
CA THR A 90 2.46 -2.17 21.34
C THR A 90 3.16 -3.52 21.37
N GLU A 91 4.30 -3.63 20.69
CA GLU A 91 5.14 -4.84 20.71
C GLU A 91 6.41 -4.66 21.55
N ASN A 92 6.62 -3.48 22.14
CA ASN A 92 7.83 -3.07 22.86
C ASN A 92 9.13 -3.36 22.07
N ARG A 93 9.19 -2.88 20.83
CA ARG A 93 10.27 -3.21 19.88
C ARG A 93 10.84 -1.98 19.21
N ALA A 94 12.15 -2.06 18.92
CA ALA A 94 12.81 -1.15 18.01
C ALA A 94 12.30 -1.33 16.57
N VAL A 95 12.49 -0.29 15.76
CA VAL A 95 12.21 -0.28 14.32
C VAL A 95 13.50 0.09 13.60
N THR A 96 14.07 -0.86 12.85
CA THR A 96 15.51 -0.82 12.50
C THR A 96 15.80 -1.04 11.02
N HIS A 97 14.80 -0.92 10.15
CA HIS A 97 14.96 -1.13 8.70
C HIS A 97 16.03 -0.21 8.08
N VAL A 98 16.16 1.04 8.57
CA VAL A 98 17.23 1.98 8.19
C VAL A 98 18.63 1.41 8.46
N ALA A 99 18.81 0.65 9.55
CA ALA A 99 20.11 0.07 9.89
C ALA A 99 20.57 -0.99 8.88
N MET A 100 19.66 -1.64 8.14
CA MET A 100 19.99 -2.69 7.16
C MET A 100 20.67 -2.18 5.89
N ARG A 101 20.69 -0.86 5.70
CA ARG A 101 21.25 -0.17 4.53
C ARG A 101 22.39 0.79 4.88
N ALA A 102 22.87 0.75 6.12
CA ALA A 102 24.09 1.43 6.56
C ALA A 102 25.30 0.93 5.78
N SER A 103 26.17 1.83 5.31
CA SER A 103 27.41 1.49 4.58
C SER A 103 28.56 1.07 5.47
N ASP A 104 28.52 1.51 6.72
CA ASP A 104 29.61 1.38 7.68
C ASP A 104 29.04 1.51 9.09
N ASP A 105 29.93 1.34 10.06
CA ASP A 105 29.60 1.44 11.47
C ASP A 105 28.97 2.79 11.86
N SER A 106 29.33 3.90 11.20
CA SER A 106 28.91 5.23 11.64
C SER A 106 27.41 5.49 11.48
N THR A 107 26.76 4.80 10.52
CA THR A 107 25.37 5.09 10.11
C THR A 107 24.32 4.18 10.77
N ALA A 108 24.71 3.01 11.28
CA ALA A 108 23.82 2.16 12.08
C ALA A 108 23.92 2.51 13.58
N PRO A 109 22.84 2.39 14.37
CA PRO A 109 22.90 2.51 15.83
C PRO A 109 23.96 1.60 16.43
N ALA A 110 24.72 2.12 17.41
CA ALA A 110 25.86 1.40 18.00
C ALA A 110 25.53 -0.03 18.45
N ARG A 111 24.36 -0.21 19.06
CA ARG A 111 23.88 -1.51 19.53
C ARG A 111 23.53 -2.52 18.44
N LEU A 112 23.29 -2.09 17.20
CA LEU A 112 22.86 -2.93 16.09
C LEU A 112 24.00 -3.26 15.12
N ARG A 113 25.12 -2.53 15.15
CA ARG A 113 26.22 -2.64 14.19
C ARG A 113 26.68 -4.10 13.98
N ALA A 114 26.96 -4.81 15.06
CA ALA A 114 27.45 -6.19 14.98
C ALA A 114 26.44 -7.16 14.33
N GLU A 115 25.15 -7.02 14.66
CA GLU A 115 24.07 -7.83 14.08
C GLU A 115 23.91 -7.54 12.59
N VAL A 116 23.85 -6.26 12.21
CA VAL A 116 23.76 -5.81 10.81
C VAL A 116 24.91 -6.35 9.99
N GLN A 117 26.15 -6.16 10.46
CA GLN A 117 27.35 -6.61 9.76
C GLN A 117 27.40 -8.13 9.63
N ALA A 118 27.02 -8.88 10.67
CA ALA A 118 26.99 -10.33 10.60
C ALA A 118 25.98 -10.83 9.58
N GLY A 119 24.79 -10.23 9.53
CA GLY A 119 23.77 -10.52 8.52
C GLY A 119 24.24 -10.18 7.11
N ASP A 120 24.89 -9.01 6.92
CA ASP A 120 25.43 -8.60 5.61
C ASP A 120 26.53 -9.55 5.11
N ARG A 121 27.47 -9.93 5.98
CA ARG A 121 28.50 -10.93 5.65
C ARG A 121 27.88 -12.27 5.26
N ALA A 122 26.94 -12.78 6.05
CA ALA A 122 26.27 -14.05 5.75
C ALA A 122 25.52 -14.00 4.42
N LEU A 123 24.87 -12.87 4.09
CA LEU A 123 24.21 -12.68 2.81
C LEU A 123 25.21 -12.68 1.64
N ARG A 124 26.32 -11.93 1.75
CA ARG A 124 27.38 -11.88 0.73
C ARG A 124 28.00 -13.25 0.51
N ASP A 125 28.44 -13.89 1.60
CA ASP A 125 29.03 -15.22 1.58
C ASP A 125 28.08 -16.22 0.91
N TYR A 126 26.78 -16.15 1.21
CA TYR A 126 25.81 -17.02 0.56
C TYR A 126 25.70 -16.74 -0.95
N VAL A 127 25.49 -15.48 -1.35
CA VAL A 127 25.31 -15.09 -2.75
C VAL A 127 26.52 -15.47 -3.61
N ASP A 128 27.74 -15.28 -3.09
CA ASP A 128 28.98 -15.57 -3.80
C ASP A 128 29.25 -17.08 -3.95
N ASN A 129 28.72 -17.90 -3.04
CA ASN A 129 28.91 -19.36 -3.04
C ASN A 129 27.78 -20.14 -3.74
N VAL A 130 26.68 -19.50 -4.18
CA VAL A 130 25.64 -20.21 -4.95
C VAL A 130 26.23 -20.68 -6.29
N PRO A 131 26.17 -22.00 -6.61
CA PRO A 131 26.75 -22.54 -7.84
C PRO A 131 26.22 -21.85 -9.11
N THR A 132 27.08 -21.72 -10.12
CA THR A 132 26.71 -21.18 -11.44
C THR A 132 25.77 -22.09 -12.22
N THR A 133 25.65 -23.36 -11.83
CA THR A 133 24.66 -24.32 -12.35
C THR A 133 23.23 -23.94 -11.98
N ILE A 134 23.03 -23.22 -10.87
CA ILE A 134 21.74 -22.65 -10.48
C ILE A 134 21.49 -21.40 -11.32
N THR A 135 20.58 -21.52 -12.29
CA THR A 135 20.18 -20.40 -13.17
C THR A 135 18.80 -19.84 -12.86
N HIS A 136 18.04 -20.51 -12.00
CA HIS A 136 16.70 -20.10 -11.62
C HIS A 136 16.56 -20.02 -10.10
N VAL A 137 15.85 -19.01 -9.64
CA VAL A 137 15.49 -18.83 -8.24
C VAL A 137 13.97 -18.70 -8.15
N VAL A 138 13.34 -19.39 -7.21
CA VAL A 138 11.91 -19.22 -6.90
C VAL A 138 11.78 -18.71 -5.48
N ASN A 139 11.34 -17.46 -5.33
CA ASN A 139 11.07 -16.83 -4.05
C ASN A 139 9.69 -17.27 -3.54
N LEU A 140 9.66 -17.91 -2.38
CA LEU A 140 8.47 -18.36 -1.68
C LEU A 140 8.25 -17.45 -0.46
N GLY A 141 7.34 -16.50 -0.58
CA GLY A 141 7.07 -15.49 0.45
C GLY A 141 5.75 -14.79 0.17
N ILE A 142 5.14 -14.15 1.17
CA ILE A 142 3.90 -13.40 0.96
C ILE A 142 3.98 -12.02 1.63
N GLY A 143 3.31 -11.04 1.05
CA GLY A 143 3.31 -9.66 1.55
C GLY A 143 4.72 -9.07 1.50
N GLY A 144 5.28 -8.69 2.66
CA GLY A 144 6.58 -8.03 2.72
C GLY A 144 7.77 -8.90 2.28
N SER A 145 7.61 -10.23 2.37
CA SER A 145 8.58 -11.22 1.90
C SER A 145 8.57 -11.42 0.37
N ASP A 146 7.72 -10.69 -0.35
CA ASP A 146 7.46 -10.90 -1.78
C ASP A 146 7.40 -9.57 -2.54
N LEU A 147 6.50 -8.67 -2.14
CA LEU A 147 6.20 -7.43 -2.88
C LEU A 147 7.41 -6.53 -3.09
N GLY A 148 8.26 -6.36 -2.06
CA GLY A 148 9.48 -5.56 -2.15
C GLY A 148 10.50 -6.17 -3.12
N PRO A 149 10.96 -7.42 -2.89
CA PRO A 149 11.85 -8.12 -3.80
C PRO A 149 11.32 -8.21 -5.25
N ALA A 150 10.03 -8.46 -5.44
CA ALA A 150 9.40 -8.52 -6.76
C ALA A 150 9.44 -7.18 -7.49
N LEU A 151 9.09 -6.08 -6.80
CA LEU A 151 9.19 -4.72 -7.34
C LEU A 151 10.61 -4.40 -7.81
N VAL A 152 11.61 -4.64 -6.95
CA VAL A 152 13.00 -4.32 -7.27
C VAL A 152 13.53 -5.21 -8.40
N TYR A 153 13.19 -6.50 -8.38
CA TYR A 153 13.58 -7.42 -9.46
C TYR A 153 13.00 -7.02 -10.81
N ASP A 154 11.69 -6.74 -10.89
CA ASP A 154 11.02 -6.31 -12.15
C ASP A 154 11.60 -4.99 -12.66
N ALA A 155 11.84 -4.02 -11.76
CA ALA A 155 12.41 -2.74 -12.13
C ALA A 155 13.84 -2.88 -12.68
N ILE A 156 14.71 -3.64 -12.01
CA ILE A 156 16.11 -3.83 -12.45
C ILE A 156 16.21 -4.69 -13.70
N SER A 157 15.32 -5.67 -13.86
CA SER A 157 15.25 -6.50 -15.09
C SER A 157 14.97 -5.66 -16.34
N ALA A 158 14.32 -4.51 -16.20
CA ALA A 158 14.10 -3.56 -17.30
C ALA A 158 15.35 -2.75 -17.66
N MET A 159 16.37 -2.71 -16.80
CA MET A 159 17.61 -1.94 -16.97
C MET A 159 18.78 -2.82 -17.39
N GLN A 160 18.82 -4.07 -16.91
CA GLN A 160 19.88 -5.03 -17.21
C GLN A 160 19.37 -6.47 -17.10
N SER A 161 19.97 -7.39 -17.85
CA SER A 161 19.62 -8.80 -17.77
C SER A 161 20.11 -9.42 -16.46
N PRO A 162 19.28 -10.25 -15.79
CA PRO A 162 19.71 -10.95 -14.59
C PRO A 162 20.69 -12.08 -14.92
N VAL A 163 21.65 -12.34 -14.03
CA VAL A 163 22.51 -13.54 -14.09
C VAL A 163 21.76 -14.80 -13.68
N ARG A 164 20.69 -14.66 -12.88
CA ARG A 164 19.75 -15.73 -12.50
C ARG A 164 18.32 -15.24 -12.62
N THR A 165 17.48 -15.98 -13.33
CA THR A 165 16.06 -15.64 -13.48
C THR A 165 15.34 -15.91 -12.16
N VAL A 166 14.63 -14.92 -11.64
CA VAL A 166 13.83 -15.05 -10.41
C VAL A 166 12.36 -15.11 -10.76
N ARG A 167 11.64 -16.02 -10.11
CA ARG A 167 10.18 -16.08 -10.13
C ARG A 167 9.65 -16.01 -8.70
N PHE A 168 8.43 -15.52 -8.55
CA PHE A 168 7.81 -15.28 -7.25
C PHE A 168 6.53 -16.13 -7.14
N ALA A 169 6.37 -16.84 -6.02
CA ALA A 169 5.17 -17.62 -5.72
C ALA A 169 4.73 -17.34 -4.27
N ALA A 170 3.69 -16.53 -4.15
CA ALA A 170 3.25 -15.96 -2.89
C ALA A 170 1.92 -16.51 -2.40
N ASN A 171 1.01 -16.80 -3.33
CA ASN A 171 -0.33 -17.26 -3.02
C ASN A 171 -0.31 -18.75 -2.62
N ILE A 172 -1.30 -19.14 -1.81
CA ILE A 172 -1.55 -20.54 -1.48
C ILE A 172 -2.37 -21.26 -2.55
N ASP A 173 -2.98 -20.50 -3.47
CA ASP A 173 -3.54 -21.07 -4.69
C ASP A 173 -2.45 -21.87 -5.41
N PRO A 174 -2.64 -23.19 -5.62
CA PRO A 174 -1.59 -24.04 -6.12
C PRO A 174 -1.05 -23.62 -7.48
N LEU A 175 -1.90 -22.96 -8.30
CA LEU A 175 -1.53 -22.49 -9.64
C LEU A 175 -0.39 -21.46 -9.62
N ASP A 176 -0.24 -20.71 -8.52
CA ASP A 176 0.80 -19.68 -8.41
C ASP A 176 2.21 -20.30 -8.44
N LEU A 177 2.42 -21.34 -7.63
CA LEU A 177 3.66 -22.12 -7.67
C LEU A 177 3.78 -22.90 -8.99
N ASP A 178 2.71 -23.48 -9.51
CA ASP A 178 2.76 -24.25 -10.77
C ASP A 178 3.26 -23.38 -11.93
N ARG A 179 2.77 -22.13 -12.02
CA ARG A 179 3.25 -21.16 -13.01
C ARG A 179 4.70 -20.74 -12.75
N ALA A 180 5.08 -20.57 -11.49
CA ALA A 180 6.47 -20.27 -11.16
C ALA A 180 7.42 -21.42 -11.54
N LEU A 181 6.97 -22.67 -11.50
CA LEU A 181 7.76 -23.85 -11.87
C LEU A 181 7.75 -24.20 -13.36
N ASP A 182 6.84 -23.64 -14.15
CA ASP A 182 6.66 -24.00 -15.55
C ASP A 182 7.94 -23.81 -16.40
N GLY A 183 8.37 -24.88 -17.07
CA GLY A 183 9.61 -24.91 -17.86
C GLY A 183 10.92 -24.89 -17.05
N LEU A 184 10.88 -24.95 -15.72
CA LEU A 184 12.10 -25.02 -14.89
C LEU A 184 12.58 -26.47 -14.73
N THR A 185 13.89 -26.64 -14.56
CA THR A 185 14.52 -27.95 -14.27
C THR A 185 15.00 -28.00 -12.81
N PRO A 186 14.63 -29.03 -12.02
CA PRO A 186 15.01 -29.18 -10.62
C PRO A 186 16.50 -28.95 -10.32
N ALA A 187 17.39 -29.56 -11.10
CA ALA A 187 18.85 -29.45 -10.92
C ALA A 187 19.43 -28.04 -11.11
N ARG A 188 18.65 -27.09 -11.62
CA ARG A 188 19.08 -25.70 -11.89
C ARG A 188 18.27 -24.65 -11.14
N THR A 189 17.46 -25.08 -10.17
CA THR A 189 16.50 -24.21 -9.47
C THR A 189 16.78 -24.19 -7.97
N LEU A 190 16.93 -23.00 -7.41
CA LEU A 190 17.03 -22.75 -5.98
C LEU A 190 15.72 -22.16 -5.45
N PHE A 191 15.26 -22.61 -4.28
CA PHE A 191 14.12 -22.03 -3.59
C PHE A 191 14.56 -21.16 -2.42
N VAL A 192 14.02 -19.93 -2.36
CA VAL A 192 14.22 -19.02 -1.23
C VAL A 192 12.93 -18.98 -0.42
N VAL A 193 12.95 -19.52 0.79
CA VAL A 193 11.79 -19.60 1.70
C VAL A 193 11.82 -18.40 2.66
N CYS A 194 11.10 -17.34 2.30
CA CYS A 194 11.08 -16.06 3.01
C CYS A 194 9.89 -15.93 3.97
N SER A 195 10.12 -16.10 5.27
CA SER A 195 9.07 -15.91 6.28
C SER A 195 9.66 -15.50 7.63
N LYS A 196 9.41 -14.24 8.04
CA LYS A 196 9.88 -13.68 9.33
C LYS A 196 9.60 -14.58 10.54
N SER A 197 8.39 -15.15 10.62
CA SER A 197 7.97 -16.01 11.73
C SER A 197 8.31 -17.49 11.54
N PHE A 198 8.77 -17.86 10.33
CA PHE A 198 8.82 -19.23 9.80
C PHE A 198 7.58 -20.10 10.08
N GLY A 199 6.40 -19.47 10.23
CA GLY A 199 5.13 -20.14 10.52
C GLY A 199 4.00 -19.76 9.56
N THR A 200 4.30 -18.97 8.53
CA THR A 200 3.33 -18.51 7.54
C THR A 200 2.85 -19.68 6.69
N SER A 201 1.56 -19.97 6.75
CA SER A 201 0.99 -21.19 6.18
C SER A 201 1.11 -21.29 4.65
N GLU A 202 0.97 -20.16 3.97
CA GLU A 202 1.07 -20.01 2.51
C GLU A 202 2.49 -20.37 2.07
N THR A 203 3.49 -19.71 2.65
CA THR A 203 4.92 -19.95 2.41
C THR A 203 5.32 -21.39 2.70
N LEU A 204 4.92 -21.95 3.85
CA LEU A 204 5.28 -23.33 4.21
C LEU A 204 4.59 -24.37 3.34
N ALA A 205 3.36 -24.11 2.88
CA ALA A 205 2.68 -24.99 1.93
C ALA A 205 3.41 -25.02 0.57
N ASN A 206 3.80 -23.85 0.05
CA ASN A 206 4.58 -23.77 -1.18
C ASN A 206 5.97 -24.41 -1.03
N ALA A 207 6.65 -24.22 0.11
CA ALA A 207 7.94 -24.84 0.38
C ALA A 207 7.87 -26.38 0.39
N ARG A 208 6.81 -26.96 0.97
CA ARG A 208 6.60 -28.42 0.95
C ARG A 208 6.40 -28.95 -0.47
N ARG A 209 5.58 -28.25 -1.28
CA ARG A 209 5.37 -28.62 -2.69
C ARG A 209 6.63 -28.46 -3.53
N ALA A 210 7.45 -27.44 -3.26
CA ALA A 210 8.76 -27.28 -3.91
C ALA A 210 9.71 -28.43 -3.58
N VAL A 211 9.74 -28.89 -2.31
CA VAL A 211 10.51 -30.07 -1.90
C VAL A 211 10.03 -31.33 -2.62
N ASP A 212 8.73 -31.54 -2.72
CA ASP A 212 8.16 -32.68 -3.43
C ASP A 212 8.51 -32.64 -4.92
N TRP A 213 8.47 -31.45 -5.53
CA TRP A 213 8.86 -31.23 -6.92
C TRP A 213 10.36 -31.52 -7.16
N LEU A 214 11.25 -31.09 -6.26
CA LEU A 214 12.68 -31.42 -6.32
C LEU A 214 12.93 -32.93 -6.22
N ARG A 215 12.24 -33.62 -5.31
CA ARG A 215 12.35 -35.08 -5.15
C ARG A 215 11.86 -35.84 -6.38
N GLN A 216 10.72 -35.45 -6.94
CA GLN A 216 10.21 -36.01 -8.19
C GLN A 216 11.15 -35.74 -9.37
N GLY A 217 11.90 -34.63 -9.29
CA GLY A 217 13.00 -34.27 -10.18
C GLY A 217 14.28 -35.08 -10.05
N GLY A 218 14.36 -36.01 -9.10
CA GLY A 218 15.55 -36.84 -8.87
C GLY A 218 16.66 -36.18 -8.05
N ILE A 219 16.38 -35.07 -7.34
CA ILE A 219 17.37 -34.40 -6.48
C ILE A 219 17.49 -35.13 -5.15
N SER A 220 18.70 -35.64 -4.85
CA SER A 220 19.06 -36.27 -3.58
C SER A 220 19.36 -35.24 -2.50
N ASP A 221 20.21 -34.26 -2.82
CA ASP A 221 20.76 -33.28 -1.87
C ASP A 221 19.89 -32.03 -1.83
N LEU A 222 18.68 -32.19 -1.27
CA LEU A 222 17.66 -31.14 -1.25
C LEU A 222 18.13 -29.86 -0.53
N GLY A 223 19.03 -29.97 0.45
CA GLY A 223 19.58 -28.83 1.19
C GLY A 223 20.23 -27.78 0.29
N ASP A 224 20.88 -28.19 -0.78
CA ASP A 224 21.59 -27.29 -1.70
C ASP A 224 20.62 -26.47 -2.57
N HIS A 225 19.35 -26.88 -2.61
CA HIS A 225 18.28 -26.25 -3.37
C HIS A 225 17.30 -25.45 -2.51
N LEU A 226 17.53 -25.32 -1.20
CA LEU A 226 16.67 -24.54 -0.31
C LEU A 226 17.46 -23.66 0.67
N VAL A 227 17.15 -22.37 0.65
CA VAL A 227 17.60 -21.39 1.64
C VAL A 227 16.40 -20.76 2.35
N ALA A 228 16.50 -20.56 3.66
CA ALA A 228 15.48 -19.87 4.45
C ALA A 228 15.92 -18.45 4.79
N VAL A 229 14.97 -17.52 4.81
CA VAL A 229 15.14 -16.18 5.38
C VAL A 229 14.12 -15.97 6.50
N THR A 230 14.60 -15.73 7.72
CA THR A 230 13.71 -15.69 8.91
C THR A 230 14.30 -14.93 10.10
N ALA A 231 13.45 -14.47 11.01
CA ALA A 231 13.84 -13.96 12.34
C ALA A 231 13.77 -15.06 13.43
N ARG A 232 13.55 -16.31 13.02
CA ARG A 232 13.28 -17.48 13.87
C ARG A 232 14.01 -18.73 13.35
N PRO A 233 15.36 -18.75 13.34
CA PRO A 233 16.13 -19.88 12.82
C PRO A 233 15.81 -21.20 13.55
N GLU A 234 15.46 -21.16 14.83
CA GLU A 234 15.05 -22.32 15.62
C GLU A 234 13.79 -23.00 15.08
N ARG A 235 12.89 -22.26 14.41
CA ARG A 235 11.69 -22.81 13.78
C ARG A 235 11.98 -23.48 12.44
N VAL A 236 13.12 -23.18 11.81
CA VAL A 236 13.54 -23.84 10.57
C VAL A 236 13.81 -25.31 10.87
N ALA A 237 14.60 -25.59 11.90
CA ALA A 237 14.89 -26.96 12.34
C ALA A 237 13.60 -27.75 12.70
N ALA A 238 12.67 -27.10 13.40
CA ALA A 238 11.40 -27.74 13.78
C ALA A 238 10.43 -28.00 12.62
N SER A 239 10.63 -27.34 11.46
CA SER A 239 9.71 -27.43 10.33
C SER A 239 9.77 -28.76 9.57
N GLY A 240 10.88 -29.49 9.69
CA GLY A 240 11.17 -30.70 8.92
C GLY A 240 11.47 -30.46 7.44
N LEU A 241 11.56 -29.19 6.99
CA LEU A 241 12.00 -28.86 5.65
C LEU A 241 13.53 -29.07 5.52
N PRO A 242 14.03 -29.65 4.42
CA PRO A 242 15.45 -29.85 4.18
C PRO A 242 16.12 -28.54 3.74
N ILE A 243 16.16 -27.54 4.63
CA ILE A 243 16.82 -26.26 4.38
C ILE A 243 18.33 -26.42 4.61
N GLY A 244 19.14 -26.13 3.60
CA GLY A 244 20.60 -26.21 3.72
C GLY A 244 21.23 -24.98 4.38
N THR A 245 20.71 -23.78 4.07
CA THR A 245 21.22 -22.52 4.64
C THR A 245 20.09 -21.68 5.23
N THR A 246 20.35 -21.02 6.36
CA THR A 246 19.42 -20.05 6.96
C THR A 246 20.09 -18.69 7.07
N LEU A 247 19.51 -17.69 6.40
CA LEU A 247 19.87 -16.29 6.53
C LEU A 247 18.96 -15.63 7.57
N THR A 248 19.56 -15.03 8.60
CA THR A 248 18.82 -14.40 9.69
C THR A 248 18.49 -12.95 9.34
N MET A 249 17.28 -12.52 9.70
CA MET A 249 16.90 -11.10 9.72
C MET A 249 16.50 -10.66 11.14
N PRO A 250 16.77 -9.41 11.55
CA PRO A 250 16.39 -8.94 12.89
C PRO A 250 14.87 -8.90 13.08
N GLU A 251 14.40 -9.21 14.29
CA GLU A 251 12.98 -9.12 14.61
C GLU A 251 12.43 -7.68 14.56
N SER A 252 13.30 -6.69 14.76
CA SER A 252 12.97 -5.27 14.69
C SER A 252 12.75 -4.74 13.26
N VAL A 253 13.01 -5.57 12.23
CA VAL A 253 12.70 -5.25 10.83
C VAL A 253 11.28 -5.72 10.51
N GLY A 254 10.36 -4.78 10.28
CA GLY A 254 8.98 -5.07 9.86
C GLY A 254 8.93 -5.69 8.47
N GLY A 255 7.96 -6.58 8.21
CA GLY A 255 7.86 -7.30 6.92
C GLY A 255 7.79 -6.36 5.72
N ARG A 256 6.92 -5.35 5.77
CA ARG A 256 6.76 -4.33 4.71
C ARG A 256 7.94 -3.34 4.57
N TYR A 257 8.93 -3.41 5.47
CA TYR A 257 10.17 -2.63 5.48
C TYR A 257 11.42 -3.55 5.35
N SER A 258 11.24 -4.80 4.91
CA SER A 258 12.30 -5.82 5.02
C SER A 258 13.22 -5.94 3.82
N LEU A 259 12.94 -5.24 2.71
CA LEU A 259 13.66 -5.35 1.44
C LEU A 259 15.19 -5.26 1.59
N ALA A 260 15.70 -4.30 2.37
CA ALA A 260 17.14 -4.08 2.54
C ALA A 260 17.85 -5.12 3.41
N SER A 261 17.09 -6.01 4.09
CA SER A 261 17.64 -7.12 4.87
C SER A 261 17.91 -8.35 3.99
N ALA A 262 18.19 -9.50 4.61
CA ALA A 262 18.30 -10.78 3.91
C ALA A 262 17.07 -11.16 3.06
N VAL A 263 15.90 -10.53 3.25
CA VAL A 263 14.73 -10.71 2.37
C VAL A 263 15.03 -10.29 0.93
N GLY A 264 15.97 -9.37 0.72
CA GLY A 264 16.45 -8.97 -0.60
C GLY A 264 17.36 -10.00 -1.31
N VAL A 265 17.63 -11.17 -0.70
CA VAL A 265 18.54 -12.19 -1.27
C VAL A 265 18.18 -12.59 -2.70
N SER A 266 16.90 -12.66 -3.04
CA SER A 266 16.46 -13.00 -4.40
C SER A 266 16.93 -11.95 -5.43
N VAL A 267 16.95 -10.67 -5.06
CA VAL A 267 17.50 -9.59 -5.91
C VAL A 267 19.02 -9.71 -6.01
N ALA A 268 19.70 -9.95 -4.89
CA ALA A 268 21.14 -10.12 -4.85
C ALA A 268 21.62 -11.33 -5.67
N LEU A 269 20.90 -12.45 -5.63
CA LEU A 269 21.20 -13.63 -6.45
C LEU A 269 20.99 -13.37 -7.94
N ALA A 270 20.02 -12.52 -8.29
CA ALA A 270 19.68 -12.20 -9.67
C ALA A 270 20.67 -11.26 -10.34
N PHE A 271 21.21 -10.28 -9.63
CA PHE A 271 22.01 -9.19 -10.20
C PHE A 271 23.39 -9.01 -9.54
N GLY A 272 23.71 -9.79 -8.51
CA GLY A 272 24.91 -9.67 -7.70
C GLY A 272 24.79 -8.66 -6.57
N MET A 273 25.66 -8.82 -5.57
CA MET A 273 25.76 -7.91 -4.43
C MET A 273 26.02 -6.45 -4.81
N PRO A 274 26.86 -6.11 -5.82
CA PRO A 274 27.09 -4.70 -6.18
C PRO A 274 25.82 -3.95 -6.59
N VAL A 275 24.89 -4.63 -7.27
CA VAL A 275 23.62 -4.03 -7.69
C VAL A 275 22.69 -3.87 -6.49
N PHE A 276 22.64 -4.88 -5.61
CA PHE A 276 21.87 -4.77 -4.37
C PHE A 276 22.42 -3.70 -3.42
N ASP A 277 23.74 -3.52 -3.39
CA ASP A 277 24.41 -2.43 -2.68
C ASP A 277 24.02 -1.07 -3.24
N ALA A 278 23.87 -0.93 -4.56
CA ALA A 278 23.37 0.30 -5.17
C ALA A 278 21.92 0.61 -4.76
N VAL A 279 21.05 -0.40 -4.69
CA VAL A 279 19.68 -0.24 -4.15
C VAL A 279 19.72 0.27 -2.72
N ARG A 280 20.50 -0.38 -1.84
CA ARG A 280 20.63 0.02 -0.44
C ARG A 280 21.26 1.41 -0.29
N ALA A 281 22.23 1.76 -1.14
CA ALA A 281 22.84 3.08 -1.16
C ALA A 281 21.81 4.17 -1.47
N GLY A 282 20.98 3.99 -2.51
CA GLY A 282 19.92 4.95 -2.80
C GLY A 282 18.89 5.10 -1.68
N MET A 283 18.52 4.00 -1.01
CA MET A 283 17.68 4.08 0.18
C MET A 283 18.36 4.88 1.32
N ARG A 284 19.65 4.66 1.54
CA ARG A 284 20.47 5.34 2.56
C ARG A 284 20.62 6.83 2.28
N ASP A 285 20.79 7.22 1.02
CA ASP A 285 20.86 8.63 0.64
C ASP A 285 19.59 9.39 1.10
N VAL A 286 18.41 8.76 0.96
CA VAL A 286 17.15 9.33 1.45
C VAL A 286 17.08 9.32 2.97
N ASP A 287 17.61 8.31 3.67
CA ASP A 287 17.69 8.32 5.14
C ASP A 287 18.52 9.50 5.65
N LEU A 288 19.69 9.73 5.04
CA LEU A 288 20.59 10.82 5.42
C LEU A 288 19.91 12.17 5.19
N HIS A 289 19.25 12.34 4.04
CA HIS A 289 18.44 13.52 3.76
C HIS A 289 17.33 13.70 4.80
N PHE A 290 16.57 12.64 5.10
CA PHE A 290 15.47 12.68 6.05
C PHE A 290 15.94 13.02 7.48
N ALA A 291 17.12 12.53 7.87
CA ALA A 291 17.71 12.77 9.18
C ALA A 291 18.23 14.21 9.35
N THR A 292 18.85 14.77 8.30
CA THR A 292 19.69 15.97 8.44
C THR A 292 19.17 17.22 7.75
N ALA A 293 18.34 17.11 6.72
CA ALA A 293 17.87 18.26 5.97
C ALA A 293 16.94 19.15 6.83
N PRO A 294 17.03 20.49 6.69
CA PRO A 294 16.07 21.42 7.28
C PRO A 294 14.63 21.03 6.92
N ALA A 295 13.68 21.20 7.85
CA ALA A 295 12.31 20.69 7.68
C ALA A 295 11.63 21.18 6.37
N ARG A 296 11.88 22.43 5.95
CA ARG A 296 11.33 23.01 4.72
C ARG A 296 12.04 22.62 3.43
N GLU A 297 13.15 21.89 3.52
CA GLU A 297 13.90 21.32 2.40
C GLU A 297 13.87 19.77 2.43
N ASN A 298 13.31 19.20 3.50
CA ASN A 298 13.24 17.77 3.71
C ASN A 298 12.11 17.14 2.89
N VAL A 299 12.44 16.75 1.66
CA VAL A 299 11.53 16.13 0.68
C VAL A 299 10.68 15.01 1.28
N ALA A 300 11.24 14.07 2.04
CA ALA A 300 10.47 12.98 2.64
C ALA A 300 9.46 13.46 3.70
N LEU A 301 9.87 14.43 4.53
CA LEU A 301 8.98 15.10 5.47
C LEU A 301 7.83 15.80 4.75
N LEU A 302 8.14 16.67 3.78
CA LEU A 302 7.13 17.42 3.02
C LEU A 302 6.19 16.49 2.26
N PHE A 303 6.69 15.42 1.65
CA PHE A 303 5.87 14.43 0.95
C PHE A 303 4.85 13.78 1.90
N GLY A 304 5.29 13.39 3.11
CA GLY A 304 4.40 12.87 4.15
C GLY A 304 3.38 13.88 4.66
N LEU A 305 3.79 15.14 4.85
CA LEU A 305 2.91 16.22 5.30
C LEU A 305 1.84 16.57 4.25
N VAL A 306 2.20 16.63 2.97
CA VAL A 306 1.26 16.86 1.87
C VAL A 306 0.28 15.69 1.73
N ALA A 307 0.74 14.44 1.88
CA ALA A 307 -0.14 13.28 1.89
C ALA A 307 -1.12 13.32 3.08
N TRP A 308 -0.63 13.66 4.28
CA TRP A 308 -1.46 13.81 5.47
C TRP A 308 -2.45 14.98 5.33
N TRP A 309 -2.03 16.11 4.78
CA TRP A 309 -2.89 17.27 4.49
C TRP A 309 -4.09 16.87 3.62
N ASN A 310 -3.82 16.16 2.52
CA ASN A 310 -4.87 15.69 1.63
C ASN A 310 -5.84 14.74 2.33
N ALA A 311 -5.33 13.77 3.10
CA ALA A 311 -6.16 12.73 3.72
C ALA A 311 -6.88 13.21 4.98
N ALA A 312 -6.13 13.76 5.94
CA ALA A 312 -6.62 14.10 7.27
C ALA A 312 -7.31 15.47 7.32
N VAL A 313 -6.83 16.45 6.55
CA VAL A 313 -7.32 17.83 6.63
C VAL A 313 -8.31 18.13 5.51
N LEU A 314 -7.96 17.88 4.25
CA LEU A 314 -8.88 18.07 3.12
C LEU A 314 -9.92 16.95 2.99
N GLY A 315 -9.69 15.79 3.63
CA GLY A 315 -10.66 14.70 3.72
C GLY A 315 -10.76 13.85 2.46
N HIS A 316 -9.70 13.79 1.65
CA HIS A 316 -9.65 12.92 0.48
C HIS A 316 -9.40 11.46 0.91
N PRO A 317 -10.35 10.53 0.67
CA PRO A 317 -10.29 9.20 1.28
C PRO A 317 -9.39 8.20 0.54
N THR A 318 -8.89 8.58 -0.64
CA THR A 318 -8.05 7.72 -1.48
C THR A 318 -6.94 8.52 -2.15
N THR A 319 -5.82 7.88 -2.46
CA THR A 319 -4.70 8.44 -3.22
C THR A 319 -4.31 7.46 -4.32
N ALA A 320 -4.07 7.98 -5.54
CA ALA A 320 -3.64 7.18 -6.68
C ALA A 320 -2.13 7.32 -6.92
N VAL A 321 -1.42 6.20 -7.09
CA VAL A 321 -0.02 6.17 -7.52
C VAL A 321 0.06 5.73 -8.98
N LEU A 322 0.58 6.60 -9.84
CA LEU A 322 0.50 6.47 -11.29
C LEU A 322 1.90 6.53 -11.91
N PRO A 323 2.67 5.42 -11.90
CA PRO A 323 3.96 5.37 -12.58
C PRO A 323 3.78 5.35 -14.10
N TYR A 324 4.40 6.32 -14.78
CA TYR A 324 4.60 6.37 -16.22
C TYR A 324 5.93 5.69 -16.58
N SER A 325 6.04 4.44 -16.16
CA SER A 325 7.17 3.56 -16.43
C SER A 325 6.72 2.12 -16.26
N ARG A 326 6.95 1.27 -17.27
CA ARG A 326 6.64 -0.17 -17.14
C ARG A 326 7.46 -0.79 -16.01
N ALA A 327 8.72 -0.40 -15.85
CA ALA A 327 9.61 -0.93 -14.82
C ALA A 327 9.07 -0.75 -13.38
N LEU A 328 8.13 0.18 -13.16
CA LEU A 328 7.54 0.46 -11.85
C LEU A 328 6.11 -0.07 -11.73
N SER A 329 5.69 -1.06 -12.52
CA SER A 329 4.30 -1.53 -12.52
C SER A 329 3.83 -2.15 -11.21
N LEU A 330 4.77 -2.71 -10.43
CA LEU A 330 4.48 -3.32 -9.14
C LEU A 330 4.47 -2.30 -7.99
N LEU A 331 4.87 -1.04 -8.25
CA LEU A 331 4.99 -0.01 -7.21
C LEU A 331 3.66 0.29 -6.51
N PRO A 332 2.51 0.47 -7.21
CA PRO A 332 1.25 0.73 -6.52
C PRO A 332 0.83 -0.39 -5.57
N GLY A 333 1.06 -1.66 -5.95
CA GLY A 333 0.75 -2.82 -5.12
C GLY A 333 1.66 -2.91 -3.88
N TYR A 334 2.96 -2.63 -4.05
CA TYR A 334 3.90 -2.51 -2.94
C TYR A 334 3.50 -1.39 -1.97
N LEU A 335 3.18 -0.20 -2.49
CA LEU A 335 2.81 0.96 -1.67
C LEU A 335 1.46 0.78 -0.97
N ALA A 336 0.52 0.06 -1.57
CA ALA A 336 -0.72 -0.31 -0.90
C ALA A 336 -0.42 -1.09 0.40
N GLN A 337 0.51 -2.05 0.36
CA GLN A 337 0.94 -2.73 1.58
C GLN A 337 1.65 -1.77 2.54
N LEU A 338 2.68 -1.06 2.06
CA LEU A 338 3.50 -0.19 2.89
C LEU A 338 2.66 0.83 3.67
N VAL A 339 1.78 1.55 2.97
CA VAL A 339 1.01 2.66 3.54
C VAL A 339 -0.18 2.13 4.34
N MET A 340 -1.02 1.27 3.74
CA MET A 340 -2.28 0.88 4.36
C MET A 340 -2.09 -0.09 5.54
N GLU A 341 -1.13 -1.01 5.47
CA GLU A 341 -0.83 -1.89 6.60
C GLU A 341 -0.14 -1.14 7.75
N SER A 342 0.61 -0.07 7.44
CA SER A 342 1.22 0.80 8.46
C SER A 342 0.19 1.71 9.13
N ASN A 343 -0.54 2.49 8.34
CA ASN A 343 -1.32 3.63 8.83
C ASN A 343 -2.84 3.42 8.76
N GLY A 344 -3.33 2.28 8.24
CA GLY A 344 -4.75 1.90 8.24
C GLY A 344 -5.20 1.43 9.63
N LYS A 345 -5.11 2.34 10.61
CA LYS A 345 -5.37 2.09 12.03
C LYS A 345 -6.50 2.98 12.51
N TRP A 346 -7.34 2.49 13.42
CA TRP A 346 -8.47 3.25 13.94
C TRP A 346 -8.23 3.84 15.34
N VAL A 347 -7.10 3.52 15.96
CA VAL A 347 -6.67 4.05 17.26
C VAL A 347 -5.23 4.57 17.20
N ASP A 348 -4.93 5.58 18.00
CA ASP A 348 -3.57 6.09 18.24
C ASP A 348 -2.74 5.14 19.12
N GLU A 349 -1.48 5.49 19.36
CA GLU A 349 -0.56 4.71 20.20
C GLU A 349 -0.97 4.59 21.68
N HIS A 350 -1.93 5.40 22.13
CA HIS A 350 -2.50 5.37 23.47
C HIS A 350 -3.86 4.65 23.53
N GLY A 351 -4.38 4.20 22.38
CA GLY A 351 -5.66 3.50 22.27
C GLY A 351 -6.87 4.43 22.12
N ASN A 352 -6.68 5.74 21.89
CA ASN A 352 -7.78 6.65 21.62
C ASN A 352 -8.26 6.49 20.18
N VAL A 353 -9.57 6.55 19.97
CA VAL A 353 -10.19 6.44 18.64
C VAL A 353 -9.87 7.67 17.80
N LEU A 354 -9.49 7.43 16.54
CA LEU A 354 -9.21 8.47 15.56
C LEU A 354 -10.43 8.83 14.72
N ASN A 355 -10.48 10.08 14.25
CA ASN A 355 -11.50 10.55 13.31
C ASN A 355 -11.21 10.08 11.86
N SER A 356 -9.93 9.95 11.50
CA SER A 356 -9.47 9.47 10.20
C SER A 356 -8.08 8.84 10.32
N SER A 357 -7.67 8.09 9.30
CA SER A 357 -6.34 7.51 9.17
C SER A 357 -5.97 7.40 7.69
N SER A 358 -5.00 6.53 7.35
CA SER A 358 -4.51 6.34 5.98
C SER A 358 -5.63 6.34 4.92
N PRO A 359 -5.44 7.05 3.80
CA PRO A 359 -6.30 6.88 2.64
C PRO A 359 -6.12 5.46 2.06
N VAL A 360 -7.08 5.04 1.23
CA VAL A 360 -6.88 3.85 0.37
C VAL A 360 -5.88 4.20 -0.72
N VAL A 361 -4.78 3.46 -0.78
CA VAL A 361 -3.75 3.60 -1.82
C VAL A 361 -4.03 2.60 -2.93
N TRP A 362 -4.09 3.09 -4.16
CA TRP A 362 -4.32 2.27 -5.34
C TRP A 362 -3.60 2.89 -6.54
N GLY A 363 -3.60 2.22 -7.68
CA GLY A 363 -2.96 2.77 -8.86
C GLY A 363 -2.86 1.82 -10.03
N GLY A 364 -2.12 2.26 -11.04
CA GLY A 364 -1.87 1.52 -12.26
C GLY A 364 -0.83 2.24 -13.12
N VAL A 365 -0.32 1.55 -14.12
CA VAL A 365 0.74 2.08 -14.98
C VAL A 365 0.16 3.03 -16.02
N GLY A 366 0.78 4.20 -16.18
CA GLY A 366 0.55 5.08 -17.32
C GLY A 366 1.16 4.49 -18.60
N THR A 367 0.50 4.51 -19.75
CA THR A 367 -0.79 5.15 -20.06
C THR A 367 -2.01 4.24 -19.87
N ASN A 368 -1.86 2.96 -19.55
CA ASN A 368 -2.98 2.02 -19.40
C ASN A 368 -4.06 2.54 -18.43
N ALA A 369 -3.64 3.13 -17.31
CA ALA A 369 -4.56 3.72 -16.34
C ALA A 369 -5.43 4.86 -16.94
N GLN A 370 -4.91 5.60 -17.92
CA GLN A 370 -5.66 6.65 -18.64
C GLN A 370 -6.90 6.08 -19.33
N HIS A 371 -6.79 4.86 -19.85
CA HIS A 371 -7.86 4.16 -20.56
C HIS A 371 -8.74 3.30 -19.64
N ALA A 372 -8.57 3.40 -18.32
CA ALA A 372 -9.34 2.64 -17.34
C ALA A 372 -10.05 3.55 -16.33
N VAL A 373 -9.31 4.36 -15.59
CA VAL A 373 -9.81 5.06 -14.40
C VAL A 373 -9.81 6.58 -14.53
N PHE A 374 -9.14 7.14 -15.53
CA PHE A 374 -8.98 8.60 -15.63
C PHE A 374 -10.28 9.34 -15.93
N GLN A 375 -11.28 8.66 -16.51
CA GLN A 375 -12.64 9.19 -16.60
C GLN A 375 -13.18 9.59 -15.21
N ALA A 376 -13.03 8.68 -14.24
CA ALA A 376 -13.44 8.94 -12.85
C ALA A 376 -12.52 9.98 -12.19
N LEU A 377 -11.22 9.94 -12.48
CA LEU A 377 -10.28 10.94 -11.95
C LEU A 377 -10.59 12.34 -12.47
N HIS A 378 -11.02 12.53 -13.72
CA HIS A 378 -11.28 13.86 -14.30
C HIS A 378 -12.69 14.39 -14.00
N GLN A 379 -13.72 13.57 -14.20
CA GLN A 379 -15.12 13.99 -14.16
C GLN A 379 -15.94 13.35 -13.03
N GLY A 380 -15.35 12.44 -12.24
CA GLY A 380 -16.03 11.84 -11.09
C GLY A 380 -16.20 12.81 -9.91
N HIS A 381 -17.17 12.57 -9.04
CA HIS A 381 -17.45 13.47 -7.91
C HIS A 381 -16.35 13.44 -6.84
N GLN A 382 -15.62 12.33 -6.73
CA GLN A 382 -14.55 12.18 -5.76
C GLN A 382 -13.27 12.86 -6.29
N VAL A 383 -12.67 13.71 -5.45
CA VAL A 383 -11.32 14.22 -5.68
C VAL A 383 -10.33 13.21 -5.14
N VAL A 384 -9.38 12.80 -5.98
CA VAL A 384 -8.35 11.81 -5.68
C VAL A 384 -6.99 12.45 -5.92
N PRO A 385 -6.24 12.79 -4.86
CA PRO A 385 -4.83 13.16 -4.98
C PRO A 385 -4.04 12.09 -5.74
N CYS A 386 -3.20 12.54 -6.67
CA CYS A 386 -2.43 11.65 -7.54
C CYS A 386 -0.92 11.89 -7.41
N ASP A 387 -0.14 10.81 -7.29
CA ASP A 387 1.31 10.84 -7.45
C ASP A 387 1.67 10.36 -8.86
N PHE A 388 2.13 11.28 -9.71
CA PHE A 388 2.67 10.96 -11.03
C PHE A 388 4.16 10.70 -10.91
N ILE A 389 4.60 9.50 -11.32
CA ILE A 389 6.00 9.08 -11.20
C ILE A 389 6.57 8.79 -12.58
N GLY A 390 7.66 9.45 -12.96
CA GLY A 390 8.28 9.25 -14.28
C GLY A 390 9.81 9.40 -14.26
N HIS A 391 10.45 9.08 -15.38
CA HIS A 391 11.88 9.30 -15.57
C HIS A 391 12.20 9.87 -16.94
N SER A 392 13.21 10.74 -17.03
CA SER A 392 13.54 11.46 -18.28
C SER A 392 14.21 10.56 -19.31
N ARG A 393 15.22 9.79 -18.92
CA ARG A 393 15.92 8.89 -19.84
C ARG A 393 15.13 7.60 -20.07
N THR A 394 14.94 7.23 -21.33
CA THR A 394 14.25 5.99 -21.71
C THR A 394 15.04 4.74 -21.30
N LEU A 395 14.32 3.67 -20.93
CA LEU A 395 14.86 2.32 -20.74
C LEU A 395 14.66 1.44 -21.99
N GLY A 396 13.83 1.89 -22.93
CA GLY A 396 13.47 1.14 -24.13
C GLY A 396 14.18 1.64 -25.39
N GLY A 397 13.94 0.95 -26.50
CA GLY A 397 14.60 1.24 -27.78
C GLY A 397 14.08 2.48 -28.54
N SER A 398 13.10 3.21 -28.01
CA SER A 398 12.46 4.34 -28.70
C SER A 398 12.38 5.57 -27.79
N ALA A 399 13.21 6.58 -28.08
CA ALA A 399 13.16 7.88 -27.39
C ALA A 399 11.86 8.63 -27.71
N ARG A 400 11.38 8.57 -28.97
CA ARG A 400 10.13 9.20 -29.40
C ARG A 400 8.92 8.70 -28.61
N ASP A 401 8.80 7.39 -28.41
CA ASP A 401 7.67 6.82 -27.68
C ASP A 401 7.77 7.13 -26.18
N HIS A 402 8.99 7.22 -25.65
CA HIS A 402 9.24 7.67 -24.28
C HIS A 402 8.86 9.15 -24.10
N ASP A 403 9.21 10.02 -25.03
CA ASP A 403 8.80 11.43 -25.00
C ASP A 403 7.27 11.56 -25.04
N ALA A 404 6.59 10.74 -25.85
CA ALA A 404 5.13 10.69 -25.87
C ALA A 404 4.54 10.18 -24.55
N LEU A 405 5.17 9.20 -23.90
CA LEU A 405 4.79 8.72 -22.57
C LEU A 405 4.90 9.83 -21.51
N ILE A 406 6.01 10.57 -21.50
CA ILE A 406 6.23 11.67 -20.55
C ILE A 406 5.33 12.87 -20.86
N ALA A 407 5.11 13.20 -22.13
CA ALA A 407 4.16 14.24 -22.53
C ALA A 407 2.75 13.91 -22.03
N ASN A 408 2.33 12.65 -22.13
CA ASN A 408 1.08 12.17 -21.57
C ASN A 408 1.04 12.34 -20.04
N MET A 409 2.10 12.01 -19.30
CA MET A 409 2.17 12.21 -17.85
C MET A 409 1.95 13.68 -17.46
N ILE A 410 2.67 14.60 -18.12
CA ILE A 410 2.61 16.03 -17.87
C ILE A 410 1.23 16.59 -18.24
N ALA A 411 0.71 16.22 -19.41
CA ALA A 411 -0.59 16.67 -19.88
C ALA A 411 -1.71 16.22 -18.92
N GLN A 412 -1.62 15.02 -18.38
CA GLN A 412 -2.63 14.53 -17.44
C GLN A 412 -2.58 15.23 -16.08
N SER A 413 -1.39 15.52 -15.52
CA SER A 413 -1.30 16.28 -14.27
C SER A 413 -1.80 17.72 -14.45
N GLN A 414 -1.55 18.33 -15.61
CA GLN A 414 -2.11 19.64 -15.98
C GLN A 414 -3.63 19.60 -16.17
N ALA A 415 -4.17 18.59 -16.86
CA ALA A 415 -5.60 18.44 -17.08
C ALA A 415 -6.37 18.23 -15.76
N LEU A 416 -5.80 17.47 -14.81
CA LEU A 416 -6.36 17.33 -13.47
C LEU A 416 -6.36 18.65 -12.69
N ALA A 417 -5.27 19.40 -12.77
CA ALA A 417 -5.15 20.67 -12.05
C ALA A 417 -6.08 21.74 -12.62
N PHE A 418 -6.11 21.91 -13.93
CA PHE A 418 -6.73 23.08 -14.57
C PHE A 418 -8.08 22.78 -15.24
N GLY A 419 -8.35 21.54 -15.62
CA GLY A 419 -9.59 21.19 -16.31
C GLY A 419 -9.86 22.02 -17.57
N VAL A 420 -11.11 22.00 -18.02
CA VAL A 420 -11.60 22.76 -19.18
C VAL A 420 -13.00 23.31 -18.85
N THR A 421 -13.19 24.62 -18.95
CA THR A 421 -14.44 25.31 -18.59
C THR A 421 -15.51 25.22 -19.68
N ALA A 422 -16.75 25.60 -19.39
CA ALA A 422 -17.84 25.55 -20.36
C ALA A 422 -17.63 26.49 -21.55
N GLU A 423 -16.92 27.58 -21.33
CA GLU A 423 -16.54 28.58 -22.34
C GLU A 423 -15.46 28.03 -23.29
N GLU A 424 -14.54 27.21 -22.77
CA GLU A 424 -13.39 26.65 -23.51
C GLU A 424 -13.79 25.45 -24.40
N VAL A 425 -14.84 24.72 -24.05
CA VAL A 425 -15.21 23.44 -24.69
C VAL A 425 -15.89 23.58 -26.06
N GLY A 426 -16.59 24.70 -26.31
CA GLY A 426 -17.40 24.90 -27.53
C GLY A 426 -18.57 23.92 -27.70
N GLY A 427 -19.51 24.22 -28.62
CA GLY A 427 -20.69 23.38 -28.92
C GLY A 427 -21.99 23.81 -28.22
N ASP A 428 -23.07 23.05 -28.43
CA ASP A 428 -24.37 23.36 -27.84
C ASP A 428 -24.39 23.23 -26.30
N ALA A 429 -25.43 23.75 -25.65
CA ALA A 429 -25.49 23.83 -24.19
C ALA A 429 -25.59 22.47 -23.48
N SER A 430 -26.19 21.45 -24.12
CA SER A 430 -26.31 20.11 -23.54
C SER A 430 -24.97 19.38 -23.61
N LEU A 431 -24.31 19.39 -24.76
CA LEU A 431 -23.02 18.72 -24.96
C LEU A 431 -21.90 19.39 -24.15
N ARG A 432 -21.94 20.72 -23.97
CA ARG A 432 -20.97 21.43 -23.12
C ARG A 432 -20.88 20.85 -21.72
N ARG A 433 -22.02 20.54 -21.07
CA ARG A 433 -22.02 19.98 -19.70
C ARG A 433 -21.31 18.64 -19.58
N HIS A 434 -21.35 17.81 -20.62
CA HIS A 434 -20.69 16.51 -20.64
C HIS A 434 -19.18 16.60 -20.91
N ARG A 435 -18.74 17.68 -21.56
CA ARG A 435 -17.35 17.88 -21.98
C ARG A 435 -16.55 18.79 -21.04
N VAL A 436 -17.21 19.52 -20.14
CA VAL A 436 -16.55 20.24 -19.04
C VAL A 436 -15.75 19.26 -18.19
N THR A 437 -14.52 19.64 -17.87
CA THR A 437 -13.69 18.94 -16.89
C THR A 437 -13.40 19.94 -15.77
N PRO A 438 -13.89 19.71 -14.54
CA PRO A 438 -13.88 20.75 -13.51
C PRO A 438 -12.48 21.18 -13.04
N GLY A 439 -11.44 20.37 -13.29
CA GLY A 439 -10.10 20.62 -12.78
C GLY A 439 -10.07 20.61 -11.24
N ASN A 440 -9.16 21.38 -10.65
CA ASN A 440 -8.94 21.50 -9.21
C ASN A 440 -8.70 20.17 -8.49
N ARG A 441 -7.95 19.26 -9.14
CA ARG A 441 -7.62 17.95 -8.58
C ARG A 441 -6.13 17.88 -8.29
N PRO A 442 -5.75 17.69 -7.02
CA PRO A 442 -4.38 17.85 -6.60
C PRO A 442 -3.48 16.71 -7.10
N SER A 443 -2.24 17.03 -7.44
CA SER A 443 -1.24 16.03 -7.78
C SER A 443 0.17 16.44 -7.39
N THR A 444 0.99 15.44 -7.09
CA THR A 444 2.45 15.54 -6.96
C THR A 444 3.08 14.96 -8.20
N THR A 445 4.10 15.64 -8.76
CA THR A 445 4.93 15.04 -9.81
C THR A 445 6.29 14.69 -9.23
N LEU A 446 6.63 13.40 -9.23
CA LEU A 446 7.95 12.89 -8.88
C LEU A 446 8.64 12.43 -10.16
N PHE A 447 9.72 13.11 -10.52
CA PHE A 447 10.43 12.86 -11.76
C PHE A 447 11.90 12.58 -11.51
N MET A 448 12.43 11.52 -12.10
CA MET A 448 13.85 11.15 -12.00
C MET A 448 14.57 11.48 -13.30
N ALA A 449 15.83 11.93 -13.25
CA ALA A 449 16.62 12.08 -14.47
C ALA A 449 16.82 10.71 -15.17
N GLN A 450 17.09 9.66 -14.39
CA GLN A 450 17.22 8.29 -14.89
C GLN A 450 16.71 7.30 -13.83
N LEU A 451 16.07 6.21 -14.28
CA LEU A 451 15.83 5.09 -13.39
C LEU A 451 17.12 4.26 -13.30
N THR A 452 17.67 4.13 -12.10
CA THR A 452 18.83 3.29 -11.75
C THR A 452 18.43 2.33 -10.63
N ALA A 453 19.26 1.33 -10.31
CA ALA A 453 19.03 0.46 -9.15
C ALA A 453 18.95 1.28 -7.84
N GLY A 454 19.82 2.27 -7.68
CA GLY A 454 19.78 3.21 -6.56
C GLY A 454 18.53 4.07 -6.55
N ALA A 455 18.05 4.56 -7.71
CA ALA A 455 16.82 5.33 -7.80
C ALA A 455 15.60 4.53 -7.34
N VAL A 456 15.51 3.24 -7.68
CA VAL A 456 14.44 2.35 -7.19
C VAL A 456 14.51 2.25 -5.66
N GLY A 457 15.70 2.07 -5.09
CA GLY A 457 15.90 2.08 -3.64
C GLY A 457 15.49 3.41 -2.99
N ALA A 458 15.96 4.53 -3.53
CA ALA A 458 15.61 5.86 -3.05
C ALA A 458 14.08 6.11 -3.07
N LEU A 459 13.40 5.70 -4.15
CA LEU A 459 11.95 5.80 -4.26
C LEU A 459 11.23 5.00 -3.17
N VAL A 460 11.69 3.78 -2.87
CA VAL A 460 11.14 2.97 -1.78
C VAL A 460 11.33 3.69 -0.43
N ALA A 461 12.55 4.13 -0.11
CA ALA A 461 12.84 4.80 1.15
C ALA A 461 12.10 6.14 1.31
N LEU A 462 11.88 6.88 0.23
CA LEU A 462 11.07 8.10 0.24
C LEU A 462 9.64 7.82 0.72
N TYR A 463 9.02 6.76 0.21
CA TYR A 463 7.68 6.36 0.63
C TYR A 463 7.68 5.73 2.03
N GLU A 464 8.74 5.03 2.46
CA GLU A 464 8.87 4.54 3.84
C GLU A 464 8.83 5.72 4.84
N HIS A 465 9.64 6.76 4.59
CA HIS A 465 9.69 7.94 5.45
C HIS A 465 8.42 8.80 5.34
N SER A 466 7.84 8.95 4.15
CA SER A 466 6.53 9.59 3.99
C SER A 466 5.44 8.88 4.82
N THR A 467 5.44 7.54 4.80
CA THR A 467 4.51 6.72 5.59
C THR A 467 4.74 6.93 7.09
N PHE A 468 6.00 6.97 7.53
CA PHE A 468 6.36 7.27 8.91
C PHE A 468 5.84 8.65 9.35
N VAL A 469 6.05 9.69 8.53
CA VAL A 469 5.62 11.06 8.83
C VAL A 469 4.10 11.13 8.96
N GLN A 470 3.35 10.54 8.03
CA GLN A 470 1.88 10.47 8.11
C GLN A 470 1.42 9.79 9.41
N GLY A 471 2.03 8.66 9.75
CA GLY A 471 1.73 7.93 10.98
C GLY A 471 2.04 8.74 12.25
N ALA A 472 3.16 9.45 12.26
CA ALA A 472 3.54 10.34 13.35
C ALA A 472 2.56 11.52 13.50
N MET A 473 2.08 12.10 12.39
CA MET A 473 1.06 13.16 12.42
C MET A 473 -0.26 12.69 13.03
N TRP A 474 -0.69 11.44 12.77
CA TRP A 474 -1.87 10.86 13.43
C TRP A 474 -1.60 10.33 14.86
N GLY A 475 -0.34 10.27 15.31
CA GLY A 475 0.01 9.63 16.59
C GLY A 475 -0.13 8.10 16.57
N LEU A 476 -0.04 7.47 15.40
CA LEU A 476 -0.24 6.03 15.21
C LEU A 476 0.99 5.21 15.60
N ASN A 477 0.79 3.92 15.90
CA ASN A 477 1.84 2.92 15.75
C ASN A 477 1.84 2.37 14.31
N SER A 478 2.74 2.88 13.48
CA SER A 478 2.85 2.49 12.05
C SER A 478 3.52 1.13 11.83
N PHE A 479 3.98 0.46 12.88
CA PHE A 479 4.88 -0.69 12.77
C PHE A 479 4.29 -2.02 13.25
N ASP A 480 3.13 -1.99 13.91
CA ASP A 480 2.33 -3.19 14.21
C ASP A 480 1.35 -3.53 13.07
N GLN A 481 0.67 -4.68 13.20
CA GLN A 481 -0.38 -5.12 12.26
C GLN A 481 -1.42 -6.06 12.90
N TRP A 482 -2.00 -5.70 14.05
CA TRP A 482 -2.95 -6.57 14.76
C TRP A 482 -4.19 -6.98 13.95
N GLY A 483 -4.59 -6.16 12.96
CA GLY A 483 -5.78 -6.38 12.14
C GLY A 483 -5.79 -7.69 11.34
N VAL A 484 -4.63 -8.29 11.04
CA VAL A 484 -4.56 -9.53 10.25
C VAL A 484 -4.78 -10.80 11.09
N GLU A 485 -4.66 -10.71 12.42
CA GLU A 485 -4.70 -11.88 13.30
C GLU A 485 -6.09 -12.52 13.40
N LEU A 486 -7.15 -11.70 13.34
CA LEU A 486 -8.52 -12.20 13.38
C LEU A 486 -8.78 -13.17 12.21
N GLY A 487 -8.43 -12.77 10.99
CA GLY A 487 -8.59 -13.61 9.79
C GLY A 487 -7.85 -14.95 9.89
N LYS A 488 -6.63 -14.95 10.42
CA LYS A 488 -5.85 -16.18 10.67
C LYS A 488 -6.56 -17.12 11.65
N ARG A 489 -7.15 -16.60 12.73
CA ARG A 489 -7.93 -17.39 13.70
C ARG A 489 -9.18 -18.00 13.07
N TRP A 490 -9.94 -17.23 12.29
CA TRP A 490 -11.13 -17.73 11.58
C TRP A 490 -10.78 -18.79 10.54
N ARG A 491 -9.65 -18.65 9.82
CA ARG A 491 -9.14 -19.68 8.92
C ARG A 491 -8.84 -20.97 9.67
N ALA A 492 -8.06 -20.91 10.75
CA ALA A 492 -7.69 -22.09 11.53
C ALA A 492 -8.94 -22.84 12.05
N MET A 493 -9.94 -22.11 12.53
CA MET A 493 -11.24 -22.68 12.93
C MET A 493 -11.97 -23.31 11.73
N SER A 494 -11.98 -22.66 10.57
CA SER A 494 -12.64 -23.15 9.36
C SER A 494 -12.00 -24.43 8.82
N LEU A 495 -10.66 -24.53 8.90
CA LEU A 495 -9.93 -25.75 8.53
C LEU A 495 -10.18 -26.88 9.52
N ARG A 496 -10.16 -26.61 10.84
CA ARG A 496 -10.51 -27.61 11.87
C ARG A 496 -11.93 -28.14 11.68
N LEU A 497 -12.90 -27.25 11.48
CA LEU A 497 -14.27 -27.64 11.15
C LEU A 497 -14.37 -28.39 9.82
N SER A 498 -13.48 -28.13 8.86
CA SER A 498 -13.45 -28.88 7.59
C SER A 498 -12.85 -30.27 7.76
N ALA A 499 -11.81 -30.44 8.57
CA ALA A 499 -11.24 -31.73 8.92
C ALA A 499 -12.22 -32.59 9.74
N LEU A 500 -13.04 -31.98 10.61
CA LEU A 500 -14.06 -32.66 11.42
C LEU A 500 -15.35 -33.01 10.64
N LEU A 501 -15.54 -32.42 9.45
CA LEU A 501 -16.75 -32.58 8.65
C LEU A 501 -16.47 -33.28 7.31
N VAL A 502 -15.42 -34.11 7.21
CA VAL A 502 -15.31 -35.11 6.14
C VAL A 502 -16.53 -36.03 6.27
N PRO A 503 -17.51 -35.98 5.36
CA PRO A 503 -18.60 -36.93 5.43
C PRO A 503 -18.13 -38.20 4.72
N ARG A 504 -18.09 -39.31 5.45
CA ARG A 504 -18.31 -40.63 4.84
C ARG A 504 -19.76 -40.82 4.36
N THR A 505 -20.62 -39.80 4.47
CA THR A 505 -22.02 -39.83 4.03
C THR A 505 -22.56 -38.42 3.76
N PRO A 506 -23.25 -38.17 2.63
CA PRO A 506 -23.89 -36.87 2.37
C PRO A 506 -24.90 -36.54 3.49
N PRO A 507 -25.08 -35.25 3.84
CA PRO A 507 -26.04 -34.87 4.86
C PRO A 507 -27.44 -35.26 4.38
N THR A 508 -28.02 -36.30 4.99
CA THR A 508 -29.44 -36.58 4.88
C THR A 508 -30.22 -35.37 5.36
N THR A 509 -31.23 -35.01 4.59
CA THR A 509 -32.16 -33.91 4.80
C THR A 509 -32.78 -33.92 6.20
N THR A 510 -32.12 -33.31 7.17
CA THR A 510 -32.74 -32.96 8.45
C THR A 510 -32.47 -31.50 8.77
N ARG A 511 -33.57 -30.79 9.01
CA ARG A 511 -33.68 -29.37 9.37
C ARG A 511 -32.60 -28.92 10.37
N GLN A 512 -31.48 -28.42 9.89
CA GLN A 512 -30.64 -27.54 10.69
C GLN A 512 -31.01 -26.09 10.33
N ARG A 513 -31.85 -25.49 11.20
CA ARG A 513 -32.07 -24.05 11.22
C ARG A 513 -30.82 -23.39 11.80
N ASN A 514 -29.79 -23.22 10.98
CA ASN A 514 -28.75 -22.24 11.25
C ASN A 514 -28.18 -21.73 9.93
N THR A 515 -28.41 -20.44 9.69
CA THR A 515 -28.08 -19.65 8.51
C THR A 515 -26.57 -19.37 8.35
N THR A 516 -25.70 -20.08 9.07
CA THR A 516 -24.32 -19.61 9.29
C THR A 516 -23.26 -20.06 8.30
N LEU A 517 -23.53 -20.88 7.28
CA LEU A 517 -22.47 -21.36 6.35
C LEU A 517 -22.90 -21.54 4.89
N GLN A 518 -23.68 -20.61 4.33
CA GLN A 518 -24.20 -20.72 2.96
C GLN A 518 -23.11 -20.88 1.86
N PRO A 519 -22.01 -20.08 1.83
CA PRO A 519 -20.95 -20.29 0.84
C PRO A 519 -20.15 -21.58 1.05
N ARG A 520 -19.96 -22.03 2.30
CA ARG A 520 -19.18 -23.25 2.59
C ARG A 520 -19.92 -24.51 2.18
N ASN A 521 -21.22 -24.58 2.47
CA ASN A 521 -22.05 -25.71 2.06
C ASN A 521 -22.16 -25.77 0.54
N TRP A 522 -22.28 -24.61 -0.13
CA TRP A 522 -22.28 -24.52 -1.58
C TRP A 522 -20.97 -25.04 -2.19
N TRP A 523 -19.81 -24.53 -1.74
CA TRP A 523 -18.50 -24.99 -2.21
C TRP A 523 -18.32 -26.51 -2.04
N ARG A 524 -18.71 -27.05 -0.88
CA ARG A 524 -18.62 -28.49 -0.61
C ARG A 524 -19.53 -29.34 -1.51
N CYS A 525 -20.74 -28.88 -1.80
CA CYS A 525 -21.62 -29.58 -2.72
C CYS A 525 -20.95 -29.71 -4.09
N ILE A 526 -20.41 -28.62 -4.62
CA ILE A 526 -19.69 -28.62 -5.90
C ILE A 526 -18.47 -29.54 -5.88
N VAL A 527 -17.60 -29.45 -4.86
CA VAL A 527 -16.41 -30.31 -4.75
C VAL A 527 -16.78 -31.79 -4.58
N ALA A 528 -17.89 -32.10 -3.91
CA ALA A 528 -18.39 -33.46 -3.75
C ALA A 528 -19.21 -33.98 -4.95
N GLY A 529 -19.33 -33.20 -6.04
CA GLY A 529 -20.15 -33.56 -7.20
C GLY A 529 -21.67 -33.54 -6.96
N VAL A 530 -22.12 -32.89 -5.89
CA VAL A 530 -23.53 -32.74 -5.51
C VAL A 530 -24.05 -31.40 -6.02
N THR A 531 -25.23 -31.40 -6.66
CA THR A 531 -25.88 -30.15 -7.07
C THR A 531 -26.43 -29.43 -5.83
N PRO A 532 -26.05 -28.17 -5.56
CA PRO A 532 -26.60 -27.41 -4.44
C PRO A 532 -28.11 -27.21 -4.61
N ASP A 533 -28.91 -27.50 -3.58
CA ASP A 533 -30.35 -27.19 -3.59
C ASP A 533 -30.57 -25.68 -3.37
N TYR A 534 -30.90 -24.97 -4.45
CA TYR A 534 -31.15 -23.53 -4.45
C TYR A 534 -32.51 -23.15 -3.84
N THR A 535 -33.42 -24.10 -3.59
CA THR A 535 -34.77 -23.78 -3.06
C THR A 535 -34.74 -23.31 -1.61
N GLN A 536 -33.69 -23.65 -0.85
CA GLN A 536 -33.46 -23.15 0.50
C GLN A 536 -32.92 -21.71 0.55
N PHE A 537 -32.31 -21.21 -0.53
CA PHE A 537 -31.82 -19.82 -0.62
C PHE A 537 -32.96 -18.80 -0.70
N SER A 538 -34.07 -19.11 -1.37
CA SER A 538 -35.19 -18.17 -1.55
C SER A 538 -36.12 -18.05 -0.33
N ARG A 539 -36.23 -19.10 0.50
CA ARG A 539 -37.17 -19.12 1.63
C ARG A 539 -36.73 -18.24 2.80
N ALA A 540 -35.43 -17.96 2.95
CA ALA A 540 -34.92 -17.07 3.99
C ALA A 540 -35.24 -15.58 3.77
N GLN A 541 -35.56 -15.16 2.53
CA GLN A 541 -35.97 -13.79 2.23
C GLN A 541 -37.48 -13.56 2.43
N LYS A 542 -38.34 -14.55 2.17
CA LYS A 542 -39.80 -14.42 2.35
C LYS A 542 -40.26 -14.38 3.81
N ASP A 543 -39.49 -14.94 4.74
CA ASP A 543 -39.84 -14.95 6.18
C ASP A 543 -39.47 -13.65 6.92
N ARG A 544 -38.74 -12.72 6.27
CA ARG A 544 -38.41 -11.40 6.85
C ARG A 544 -39.41 -10.30 6.50
N SER A 545 -40.17 -10.43 5.40
CA SER A 545 -41.16 -9.42 5.00
C SER A 545 -42.51 -9.56 5.72
N SER A 546 -42.71 -10.59 6.55
CA SER A 546 -43.97 -10.85 7.27
C SER A 546 -43.90 -10.54 8.78
N ARG A 547 -42.80 -9.97 9.29
CA ARG A 547 -42.61 -9.65 10.72
C ARG A 547 -42.13 -8.22 10.96
N THR A 548 -42.90 -7.22 10.50
CA THR A 548 -42.86 -5.86 11.04
C THR A 548 -44.24 -5.20 10.87
N HIS A 549 -45.22 -5.67 11.64
CA HIS A 549 -46.29 -4.81 12.15
C HIS A 549 -46.10 -4.73 13.66
N VAL A 550 -45.60 -3.59 14.12
CA VAL A 550 -45.63 -3.18 15.53
C VAL A 550 -46.45 -1.91 15.55
N GLU A 551 -47.62 -1.98 16.19
CA GLU A 551 -48.46 -0.82 16.52
C GLU A 551 -47.70 0.13 17.46
N PRO A 552 -47.93 1.46 17.37
CA PRO A 552 -47.32 2.40 18.30
C PRO A 552 -48.14 2.47 19.61
N ALA A 553 -47.56 1.97 20.71
CA ALA A 553 -48.07 2.20 22.06
C ALA A 553 -47.65 3.60 22.55
N GLY A 554 -48.63 4.43 22.90
CA GLY A 554 -48.42 5.76 23.50
C GLY A 554 -48.59 5.77 25.02
N VAL A 555 -47.88 6.67 25.70
CA VAL A 555 -48.09 7.21 27.07
C VAL A 555 -47.21 8.48 27.15
N ALA A 556 -47.53 9.66 27.68
CA ALA A 556 -48.74 10.36 28.14
C ALA A 556 -48.42 11.88 28.16
N ARG A 557 -49.45 12.72 28.04
CA ARG A 557 -49.40 14.19 28.27
C ARG A 557 -49.67 14.52 29.75
N PRO A 558 -49.24 15.69 30.25
CA PRO A 558 -49.95 16.42 31.30
C PRO A 558 -50.89 17.50 30.70
N ALA A 559 -51.89 17.89 31.48
CA ALA A 559 -53.13 18.53 31.04
C ALA A 559 -53.26 20.04 31.38
N HIS A 560 -54.10 20.71 30.58
CA HIS A 560 -54.97 21.88 30.80
C HIS A 560 -54.43 23.29 31.12
N ALA A 561 -54.75 24.24 30.22
CA ALA A 561 -55.66 25.40 30.40
C ALA A 561 -55.81 26.10 29.02
N ALA A 562 -56.98 26.07 28.36
CA ALA A 562 -58.17 26.94 28.50
C ALA A 562 -58.19 28.11 27.48
N ASP A 563 -59.26 28.11 26.68
CA ASP A 563 -60.07 29.23 26.20
C ASP A 563 -59.74 30.08 24.95
N HIS A 564 -60.67 29.90 24.00
CA HIS A 564 -61.48 30.89 23.24
C HIS A 564 -60.89 31.80 22.15
N VAL A 565 -61.68 31.82 21.05
CA VAL A 565 -62.09 32.89 20.11
C VAL A 565 -61.86 32.41 18.66
N GLU A 566 -62.84 31.77 18.02
CA GLU A 566 -63.97 32.37 17.27
C GLU A 566 -63.55 33.04 15.95
N ALA A 567 -63.88 32.41 14.82
CA ALA A 567 -64.65 33.03 13.73
C ALA A 567 -64.63 32.15 12.46
N ASP A 568 -65.83 32.05 11.90
CA ASP A 568 -66.34 31.14 10.90
C ASP A 568 -66.12 31.64 9.46
N SER A 569 -66.30 30.69 8.53
CA SER A 569 -66.88 30.89 7.19
C SER A 569 -65.97 31.41 6.06
N ARG A 570 -66.06 30.98 4.81
CA ARG A 570 -66.89 30.01 4.07
C ARG A 570 -66.32 29.93 2.65
N ARG A 571 -66.27 28.71 2.09
CA ARG A 571 -66.65 28.31 0.71
C ARG A 571 -65.96 29.03 -0.49
N THR A 572 -65.55 28.37 -1.58
CA THR A 572 -66.30 27.40 -2.40
C THR A 572 -65.40 26.69 -3.42
N ARG A 573 -65.93 25.59 -3.94
CA ARG A 573 -65.38 24.52 -4.79
C ARG A 573 -65.08 24.88 -6.27
N ALA A 574 -63.95 24.32 -6.76
CA ALA A 574 -63.79 23.43 -7.93
C ALA A 574 -63.92 23.99 -9.39
N PRO A 575 -63.69 23.18 -10.45
CA PRO A 575 -62.41 23.02 -11.18
C PRO A 575 -62.58 23.21 -12.72
N ILE A 576 -61.57 22.91 -13.57
CA ILE A 576 -61.68 22.12 -14.83
C ILE A 576 -60.41 22.15 -15.73
N GLN A 577 -60.00 20.92 -16.09
CA GLN A 577 -59.35 20.29 -17.27
C GLN A 577 -58.55 21.03 -18.38
N ARG A 578 -57.39 20.39 -18.66
CA ARG A 578 -56.84 19.80 -19.91
C ARG A 578 -56.97 20.48 -21.30
N GLN A 579 -55.79 20.53 -21.92
CA GLN A 579 -55.42 20.22 -23.33
C GLN A 579 -56.07 21.01 -24.48
N ARG A 580 -55.21 21.71 -25.22
CA ARG A 580 -54.83 21.31 -26.59
C ARG A 580 -53.32 21.41 -26.76
#